data_AF-A0A2V6F8M2-F1
#
_entry.id   AF-A0A2V6F8M2-F1
#
_cell.length_a   1.000
_cell.length_b   1.000
_cell.length_c   1.000
_cell.angle_alpha   90.00
_cell.angle_beta   90.00
_cell.angle_gamma   90.00
#
_symmetry.space_group_name_H-M   'P 1'
#
loop_
_entity.id
_entity.type
_entity.pdbx_description
1 polymer ?
#
loop_
_entity_poly.entity_id
_entity_poly.type
_entity_poly.pdbx_seq_one_letter_code
_entity_poly.pdbx_strand_id
1 'polypeptide(L)'
;IVFLGVKPQMVLPVLRELGSALTNKLVVSFAAGIRIAQMEAVTPARIMRVLTNTPSAIGRAASAFAGGSRATGQDREKIRAIFCAIGFAVQVDDDQMDAVTALA
;
A
#
# COMPACT_ATOMS: atom_id res chain seq x y z
N ILE A 1 -9.62 -7.21 2.49
CA ILE A 1 -8.58 -6.20 2.14
C ILE A 1 -9.27 -4.85 2.16
N VAL A 2 -8.63 -3.80 2.66
CA VAL A 2 -9.14 -2.43 2.65
C VAL A 2 -8.18 -1.58 1.83
N PHE A 3 -8.66 -0.97 0.75
CA PHE A 3 -7.87 -0.04 -0.05
C PHE A 3 -8.08 1.39 0.46
N LEU A 4 -6.99 2.07 0.77
CA LEU A 4 -6.98 3.42 1.31
C LEU A 4 -6.48 4.40 0.23
N GLY A 5 -7.42 4.92 -0.56
CA GLY A 5 -7.18 5.88 -1.63
C GLY A 5 -7.46 7.34 -1.22
N VAL A 6 -6.99 7.76 -0.05
CA VAL A 6 -7.16 9.14 0.45
C VAL A 6 -5.88 9.96 0.20
N LYS A 7 -5.97 11.30 0.32
CA LYS A 7 -4.79 12.17 0.26
C LYS A 7 -3.78 11.79 1.35
N PRO A 8 -2.44 11.91 1.13
CA PRO A 8 -1.43 11.45 2.09
C PRO A 8 -1.62 11.95 3.52
N GLN A 9 -1.93 13.23 3.70
CA GLN A 9 -2.16 13.86 5.01
C GLN A 9 -3.37 13.27 5.78
N MET A 10 -4.27 12.57 5.09
CA MET A 10 -5.46 11.94 5.68
C MET A 10 -5.22 10.50 6.11
N VAL A 11 -4.12 9.86 5.69
CA VAL A 11 -3.87 8.44 5.96
C VAL A 11 -3.85 8.13 7.45
N LEU A 12 -3.01 8.83 8.22
CA LEU A 12 -2.87 8.57 9.66
C LEU A 12 -4.16 8.93 10.44
N PRO A 13 -4.83 10.07 10.19
CA PRO A 13 -6.15 10.34 10.77
C PRO A 13 -7.18 9.24 10.52
N VAL A 14 -7.35 8.79 9.27
CA VAL A 14 -8.33 7.76 8.92
C VAL A 14 -7.98 6.41 9.56
N LEU A 15 -6.70 6.04 9.59
CA LEU A 15 -6.27 4.80 10.27
C LEU A 15 -6.59 4.81 11.77
N ARG A 16 -6.43 5.98 12.44
CA ARG A 16 -6.79 6.14 13.85
C ARG A 16 -8.29 6.08 14.07
N GLU A 17 -9.07 6.72 13.21
CA GLU A 17 -10.53 6.74 13.28
C GLU A 17 -11.12 5.33 13.11
N LEU A 18 -10.62 4.56 12.15
CA LEU A 18 -11.06 3.18 11.93
C LEU A 18 -10.65 2.23 13.06
N GLY A 19 -9.54 2.52 13.75
CA GLY A 19 -9.13 1.87 15.00
C GLY A 19 -9.18 0.34 14.95
N SER A 20 -9.91 -0.26 15.91
CA SER A 20 -10.01 -1.71 16.08
C SER A 20 -10.77 -2.42 14.96
N ALA A 21 -11.56 -1.72 14.14
CA ALA A 21 -12.24 -2.31 12.98
C ALA A 21 -11.25 -2.88 11.95
N LEU A 22 -9.99 -2.44 11.98
CA LEU A 22 -8.91 -2.92 11.13
C LEU A 22 -8.17 -4.14 11.67
N THR A 23 -8.56 -4.68 12.84
CA THR A 23 -7.95 -5.88 13.41
C THR A 23 -8.04 -7.05 12.43
N ASN A 24 -6.91 -7.75 12.23
CA ASN A 24 -6.74 -8.86 11.28
C ASN A 24 -6.98 -8.50 9.80
N LYS A 25 -7.22 -7.22 9.47
CA LYS A 25 -7.35 -6.76 8.09
C LYS A 25 -5.99 -6.48 7.48
N LEU A 26 -5.94 -6.60 6.15
CA LEU A 26 -4.86 -6.08 5.31
C LEU A 26 -5.31 -4.73 4.77
N VAL A 27 -4.59 -3.66 5.10
CA VAL A 27 -4.79 -2.33 4.55
C VAL A 27 -3.75 -2.07 3.48
N VAL A 28 -4.20 -1.59 2.33
CA VAL A 28 -3.37 -1.23 1.18
C VAL A 28 -3.47 0.27 0.97
N SER A 29 -2.38 1.00 1.23
CA SER A 29 -2.33 2.46 1.08
C SER A 29 -1.67 2.85 -0.24
N PHE A 30 -2.27 3.82 -0.94
CA PHE A 30 -1.72 4.42 -2.16
C PHE A 30 -0.93 5.70 -1.92
N ALA A 31 -0.77 6.12 -0.66
CA ALA A 31 -0.15 7.39 -0.35
C ALA A 31 1.37 7.36 -0.53
N ALA A 32 1.88 8.32 -1.31
CA ALA A 32 3.29 8.68 -1.31
C ALA A 32 3.64 9.45 -0.01
N GLY A 33 4.90 9.35 0.43
CA GLY A 33 5.43 10.11 1.57
C GLY A 33 4.99 9.65 2.96
N ILE A 34 4.14 8.63 3.09
CA ILE A 34 3.77 8.04 4.37
C ILE A 34 4.42 6.66 4.49
N ARG A 35 5.42 6.54 5.36
CA ARG A 35 6.16 5.29 5.57
C ARG A 35 5.29 4.26 6.27
N ILE A 36 5.57 2.98 5.99
CA ILE A 36 4.83 1.87 6.60
C ILE A 36 4.95 1.91 8.13
N ALA A 37 6.14 2.22 8.66
CA ALA A 37 6.34 2.35 10.11
C ALA A 37 5.39 3.37 10.76
N GLN A 38 5.10 4.49 10.08
CA GLN A 38 4.18 5.52 10.59
C GLN A 38 2.74 5.02 10.61
N MET A 39 2.32 4.29 9.56
CA MET A 39 1.00 3.65 9.52
C MET A 39 0.89 2.57 10.59
N GLU A 40 1.93 1.74 10.75
CA GLU A 40 1.92 0.65 11.70
C GLU A 40 1.82 1.12 13.16
N ALA A 41 2.43 2.25 13.48
CA ALA A 41 2.36 2.86 14.82
C ALA A 41 0.95 3.28 15.24
N VAL A 42 0.01 3.47 14.31
CA VAL A 42 -1.33 4.02 14.60
C VAL A 42 -2.47 3.05 14.34
N THR A 43 -2.18 1.81 13.92
CA THR A 43 -3.21 0.82 13.59
C THR A 43 -2.77 -0.61 13.91
N PRO A 44 -3.68 -1.51 14.33
CA PRO A 44 -3.38 -2.93 14.49
C PRO A 44 -3.29 -3.70 13.15
N ALA A 45 -3.59 -3.05 12.02
CA ALA A 45 -3.69 -3.70 10.73
C ALA A 45 -2.34 -4.18 10.16
N ARG A 46 -2.39 -5.16 9.27
CA ARG A 46 -1.28 -5.50 8.38
C ARG A 46 -1.24 -4.46 7.27
N ILE A 47 -0.07 -3.87 7.01
CA ILE A 47 0.07 -2.76 6.05
C ILE A 47 0.80 -3.21 4.79
N MET A 48 0.25 -2.82 3.64
CA MET A 48 0.93 -2.79 2.36
C MET A 48 0.87 -1.37 1.82
N ARG A 49 1.99 -0.86 1.32
CA ARG A 49 2.03 0.38 0.54
C ARG A 49 2.16 -0.02 -0.92
N VAL A 50 1.32 0.56 -1.78
CA VAL A 50 1.37 0.32 -3.22
C VAL A 50 1.38 1.66 -3.91
N LEU A 51 2.32 1.87 -4.82
CA LEU A 51 2.27 2.97 -5.77
C LEU A 51 1.99 2.41 -7.14
N THR A 52 1.10 3.07 -7.86
CA THR A 52 0.70 2.74 -9.22
C THR A 52 0.59 4.04 -10.01
N ASN A 53 0.42 3.94 -11.32
CA ASN A 53 0.34 5.10 -12.19
C ASN A 53 -0.99 5.15 -12.98
N THR A 54 -1.22 6.28 -13.64
CA THR A 54 -2.45 6.59 -14.38
C THR A 54 -2.86 5.53 -15.42
N PRO A 55 -1.93 4.86 -16.15
CA PRO A 55 -2.26 3.75 -17.06
C PRO A 55 -2.94 2.52 -16.43
N SER A 56 -3.07 2.45 -15.10
CA SER A 56 -3.88 1.43 -14.42
C SER A 56 -5.32 1.38 -14.93
N ALA A 57 -5.91 2.51 -15.29
CA ALA A 57 -7.27 2.60 -15.83
C ALA A 57 -7.46 1.83 -17.15
N ILE A 58 -6.38 1.55 -17.88
CA ILE A 58 -6.40 0.82 -19.16
C ILE A 58 -5.66 -0.52 -19.08
N GLY A 59 -5.36 -1.01 -17.87
CA GLY A 59 -4.68 -2.30 -17.67
C GLY A 59 -3.22 -2.31 -18.15
N ARG A 60 -2.54 -1.16 -18.05
CA ARG A 60 -1.11 -0.99 -18.41
C ARG A 60 -0.30 -0.36 -17.28
N ALA A 61 -0.68 -0.61 -16.04
CA ALA A 61 -0.01 -0.08 -14.87
C ALA A 61 1.46 -0.53 -14.79
N ALA A 62 2.30 0.32 -14.22
CA ALA A 62 3.55 -0.08 -13.58
C ALA A 62 3.40 0.24 -12.09
N SER A 63 3.44 -0.80 -11.25
CA SER A 63 3.19 -0.68 -9.82
C SER A 63 4.38 -1.19 -9.02
N ALA A 64 4.70 -0.51 -7.90
CA ALA A 64 5.60 -1.05 -6.90
C ALA A 64 4.85 -1.23 -5.58
N PHE A 65 5.24 -2.23 -4.81
CA PHE A 65 4.63 -2.49 -3.52
C PHE A 65 5.65 -2.89 -2.46
N ALA A 66 5.39 -2.47 -1.23
CA ALA A 66 6.17 -2.80 -0.04
C ALA A 66 5.23 -3.28 1.08
N GLY A 67 5.68 -4.25 1.87
CA GLY A 67 4.91 -4.82 2.97
C GLY A 67 5.55 -4.53 4.32
N GLY A 68 4.71 -4.21 5.32
CA GLY A 68 5.15 -3.94 6.69
C GLY A 68 5.57 -5.16 7.47
N SER A 69 5.99 -4.93 8.72
CA SER A 69 6.45 -5.98 9.63
C SER A 69 5.39 -7.04 9.91
N ARG A 70 4.11 -6.66 9.89
CA ARG A 70 2.98 -7.57 10.12
C ARG A 70 2.43 -8.20 8.83
N ALA A 71 2.90 -7.81 7.65
CA ALA A 71 2.43 -8.35 6.38
C ALA A 71 3.02 -9.75 6.14
N THR A 72 2.16 -10.72 5.83
CA THR A 72 2.57 -12.11 5.60
C THR A 72 3.00 -12.33 4.15
N GLY A 73 3.69 -13.45 3.87
CA GLY A 73 4.00 -13.86 2.49
C GLY A 73 2.74 -14.01 1.61
N GLN A 74 1.64 -14.52 2.19
CA GLN A 74 0.36 -14.62 1.49
C GLN A 74 -0.26 -13.25 1.16
N ASP A 75 -0.03 -12.24 2.00
CA ASP A 75 -0.51 -10.88 1.71
C ASP A 75 0.26 -10.29 0.53
N ARG A 76 1.59 -10.45 0.50
CA ARG A 76 2.44 -9.99 -0.61
C ARG A 76 2.03 -10.64 -1.92
N GLU A 77 1.82 -11.95 -1.90
CA GLU A 77 1.39 -12.70 -3.08
C GLU A 77 0.01 -12.26 -3.60
N LYS A 78 -0.94 -12.01 -2.69
CA LYS A 78 -2.26 -11.46 -3.06
C LYS A 78 -2.14 -10.08 -3.70
N ILE A 79 -1.35 -9.18 -3.13
CA ILE A 79 -1.16 -7.83 -3.70
C ILE A 79 -0.46 -7.92 -5.05
N ARG A 80 0.59 -8.75 -5.18
CA ARG A 80 1.24 -9.00 -6.46
C ARG A 80 0.23 -9.45 -7.52
N ALA A 81 -0.59 -10.46 -7.22
CA ALA A 81 -1.61 -10.95 -8.15
C ALA A 81 -2.63 -9.88 -8.57
N ILE A 82 -3.10 -9.06 -7.62
CA ILE A 82 -4.06 -7.97 -7.89
C ILE A 82 -3.46 -6.93 -8.84
N PHE A 83 -2.24 -6.47 -8.59
CA PHE A 83 -1.64 -5.42 -9.42
C PHE A 83 -1.06 -5.96 -10.74
N CYS A 84 -0.69 -7.24 -10.81
CA CYS A 84 -0.36 -7.91 -12.07
C CYS A 84 -1.58 -8.05 -13.00
N ALA A 85 -2.81 -8.09 -12.46
CA ALA A 85 -4.02 -8.15 -13.28
C ALA A 85 -4.26 -6.87 -14.09
N ILE A 86 -3.65 -5.74 -13.69
CA ILE A 86 -3.78 -4.44 -14.35
C ILE A 86 -2.46 -3.92 -14.93
N GLY A 87 -1.42 -4.75 -15.03
CA GLY A 87 -0.13 -4.38 -15.57
C GLY A 87 1.03 -5.14 -14.93
N PHE A 88 2.14 -4.44 -14.69
CA PHE A 88 3.33 -4.97 -14.03
C PHE A 88 3.38 -4.54 -12.56
N ALA A 89 3.82 -5.45 -11.68
CA ALA A 89 3.98 -5.18 -10.26
C ALA A 89 5.31 -5.73 -9.74
N VAL A 90 6.09 -4.90 -9.04
CA VAL A 90 7.37 -5.26 -8.44
C VAL A 90 7.36 -5.04 -6.93
N GLN A 91 7.94 -5.98 -6.18
CA GLN A 91 8.17 -5.79 -4.76
C GLN A 91 9.44 -4.96 -4.56
N VAL A 92 9.37 -3.96 -3.70
CA VAL A 92 10.51 -3.12 -3.29
C VAL A 92 10.51 -2.94 -1.78
N ASP A 93 11.59 -2.35 -1.27
CA ASP A 93 11.66 -1.93 0.13
C ASP A 93 10.92 -0.58 0.33
N ASP A 94 10.41 -0.30 1.53
CA ASP A 94 9.60 0.91 1.79
C ASP A 94 10.40 2.21 1.63
N ASP A 95 11.73 2.17 1.79
CA ASP A 95 12.62 3.30 1.55
C ASP A 95 12.83 3.59 0.05
N GLN A 96 12.71 2.58 -0.81
CA GLN A 96 12.77 2.72 -2.27
C GLN A 96 11.49 3.31 -2.87
N MET A 97 10.39 3.34 -2.12
CA MET A 97 9.10 3.84 -2.61
C MET A 97 9.12 5.32 -2.99
N ASP A 98 10.02 6.12 -2.41
CA ASP A 98 10.15 7.53 -2.78
C ASP A 98 10.79 7.67 -4.18
N ALA A 99 11.75 6.80 -4.53
CA ALA A 99 12.33 6.73 -5.87
C ALA A 99 11.31 6.25 -6.90
N VAL A 100 10.46 5.28 -6.54
CA VAL A 100 9.33 4.83 -7.40
C VAL A 100 8.39 5.99 -7.69
N THR A 101 8.05 6.80 -6.67
CA THR A 101 7.14 7.94 -6.83
C THR A 101 7.68 8.94 -7.87
N ALA A 102 8.98 9.17 -7.90
CA ALA A 102 9.59 10.14 -8.82
C ALA A 102 9.58 9.70 -10.29
N LEU A 103 9.38 8.40 -10.58
CA LEU A 103 9.40 7.84 -11.92
C LEU A 103 7.99 7.62 -12.51
N ALA A 104 6.97 7.57 -11.65
CA ALA A 104 5.61 7.12 -11.97
C ALA A 104 4.71 8.19 -12.61
#